data_AF-A0A7V1MHF5-F1
#
_entry.id   AF-A0A7V1MHF5-F1
#
_cell.length_a   1.000
_cell.length_b   1.000
_cell.length_c   1.000
_cell.angle_alpha   90.00
_cell.angle_beta   90.00
_cell.angle_gamma   90.00
#
_symmetry.space_group_name_H-M   'P 1'
#
loop_
_entity.id
_entity.type
_entity.pdbx_description
1 polymer ?
#
loop_
_entity_poly.entity_id
_entity_poly.type
_entity_poly.pdbx_seq_one_letter_code
_entity_poly.pdbx_strand_id
1 'polypeptide(L)'
;DPADGYFAVRAIRESGGWAEDATDEEILEGIRLLAETEGIFTETAGGVTVAVTKKLAEQGRLSPDETVVLTITGNGLKTTEALAASPPITIAPKIAEVERLLREGL
;
A
#
# COMPACT_ATOMS: atom_id res chain seq x y z
N ASP A 1 9.52 14.50 -17.17
CA ASP A 1 9.05 13.84 -18.39
C ASP A 1 9.55 12.40 -18.36
N PRO A 2 8.74 11.43 -17.87
CA PRO A 2 9.15 10.04 -17.92
C PRO A 2 9.20 9.63 -19.40
N ALA A 3 10.28 8.97 -19.81
CA ALA A 3 10.54 8.62 -21.21
C ALA A 3 9.37 7.89 -21.90
N ASP A 4 8.58 7.14 -21.13
CA ASP A 4 7.48 6.32 -21.64
C ASP A 4 6.07 6.93 -21.46
N GLY A 5 5.96 8.18 -20.99
CA GLY A 5 4.66 8.80 -20.67
C GLY A 5 3.67 8.81 -21.85
N TYR A 6 4.17 9.04 -23.06
CA TYR A 6 3.35 9.01 -24.27
C TYR A 6 2.75 7.61 -24.56
N PHE A 7 3.54 6.55 -24.36
CA PHE A 7 3.08 5.17 -24.54
C PHE A 7 2.05 4.79 -23.47
N ALA A 8 2.27 5.20 -22.21
CA ALA A 8 1.33 4.95 -21.12
C ALA A 8 -0.04 5.61 -21.37
N VAL A 9 -0.07 6.90 -21.73
CA VAL A 9 -1.33 7.62 -22.04
C VAL A 9 -2.07 6.96 -23.20
N ARG A 10 -1.35 6.50 -24.23
CA ARG A 10 -1.95 5.77 -25.34
C ARG A 10 -2.59 4.47 -24.86
N ALA A 11 -1.86 3.64 -24.12
CA ALA A 11 -2.36 2.35 -23.63
C ALA A 11 -3.59 2.50 -22.72
N ILE A 12 -3.61 3.51 -21.84
CA ILE A 12 -4.78 3.82 -20.99
C ILE A 12 -5.99 4.15 -21.86
N ARG A 13 -5.84 5.03 -22.86
CA ARG A 13 -6.94 5.44 -23.74
C ARG A 13 -7.45 4.28 -24.61
N GLU A 14 -6.55 3.48 -25.18
CA GLU A 14 -6.90 2.35 -26.04
C GLU A 14 -7.60 1.22 -25.27
N SER A 15 -7.24 1.01 -24.01
CA SER A 15 -7.92 0.03 -23.14
C SER A 15 -9.23 0.55 -22.53
N GLY A 16 -9.52 1.86 -22.63
CA GLY A 16 -10.63 2.50 -21.91
C GLY A 16 -10.41 2.55 -20.39
N GLY A 17 -9.16 2.40 -19.95
CA GLY A 17 -8.77 2.38 -18.55
C GLY A 17 -8.71 3.77 -17.91
N TRP A 18 -8.25 3.79 -16.67
CA TRP A 18 -8.14 5.00 -15.84
C TRP A 18 -6.70 5.21 -15.39
N ALA A 19 -6.40 6.45 -15.00
CA ALA A 19 -5.17 6.81 -14.31
C ALA A 19 -5.51 7.82 -13.20
N GLU A 20 -4.75 7.75 -12.13
CA GLU A 20 -4.88 8.58 -10.94
C GLU A 20 -3.49 8.84 -10.38
N ASP A 21 -3.35 9.94 -9.64
CA ASP A 21 -2.13 10.24 -8.89
C ASP A 21 -2.23 9.68 -7.46
N ALA A 22 -1.10 9.65 -6.76
CA ALA A 22 -1.03 9.33 -5.34
C ALA A 22 -0.01 10.25 -4.67
N THR A 23 -0.39 10.82 -3.54
CA THR A 23 0.47 11.57 -2.64
C THR A 23 1.38 10.62 -1.85
N ASP A 24 2.48 11.13 -1.29
CA ASP A 24 3.40 10.33 -0.46
C ASP A 24 2.66 9.66 0.72
N GLU A 25 1.77 10.38 1.40
CA GLU A 25 0.91 9.82 2.45
C GLU A 25 0.06 8.64 1.94
N GLU A 26 -0.63 8.80 0.81
CA GLU A 26 -1.45 7.72 0.23
C GLU A 26 -0.61 6.51 -0.18
N ILE A 27 0.61 6.73 -0.67
CA ILE A 27 1.56 5.65 -0.99
C ILE A 27 1.92 4.87 0.28
N LEU A 28 2.25 5.57 1.37
CA LEU A 28 2.57 4.94 2.66
C LEU A 28 1.36 4.19 3.23
N GLU A 29 0.16 4.75 3.13
CA GLU A 29 -1.09 4.08 3.49
C GLU A 29 -1.33 2.83 2.66
N GLY A 30 -1.08 2.88 1.34
CA GLY A 30 -1.20 1.74 0.45
C GLY A 30 -0.24 0.60 0.82
N ILE A 31 1.01 0.93 1.18
CA ILE A 31 1.98 -0.06 1.67
C ILE A 31 1.49 -0.70 2.98
N ARG A 32 1.05 0.12 3.95
CA ARG A 32 0.55 -0.37 5.25
C ARG A 32 -0.67 -1.25 5.08
N LEU A 33 -1.64 -0.80 4.28
CA LEU A 33 -2.86 -1.56 4.01
C LEU A 33 -2.54 -2.96 3.49
N LEU A 34 -1.72 -3.06 2.45
CA LEU A 34 -1.35 -4.34 1.85
C LEU A 34 -0.57 -5.24 2.84
N ALA A 35 0.31 -4.66 3.65
CA ALA A 35 1.08 -5.40 4.64
C ALA A 35 0.22 -5.90 5.80
N GLU A 36 -0.71 -5.08 6.29
CA GLU A 36 -1.55 -5.38 7.46
C GLU A 36 -2.70 -6.33 7.14
N THR A 37 -3.26 -6.29 5.91
CA THR A 37 -4.39 -7.16 5.54
C THR A 37 -3.94 -8.45 4.85
N GLU A 38 -2.92 -8.39 3.99
CA GLU A 38 -2.49 -9.55 3.18
C GLU A 38 -1.11 -10.11 3.57
N GLY A 39 -0.38 -9.44 4.46
CA GLY A 39 0.98 -9.84 4.82
C GLY A 39 2.01 -9.63 3.72
N ILE A 40 1.73 -8.76 2.73
CA ILE A 40 2.61 -8.50 1.59
C ILE A 40 3.29 -7.14 1.77
N PHE A 41 4.62 -7.15 1.93
CA PHE A 41 5.41 -5.93 2.07
C PHE A 41 6.04 -5.49 0.74
N THR A 42 5.53 -4.38 0.20
CA THR A 42 5.94 -3.80 -1.10
C THR A 42 6.82 -2.55 -0.97
N GLU A 43 7.59 -2.24 -2.01
CA GLU A 43 8.20 -0.91 -2.18
C GLU A 43 7.18 0.16 -2.58
N THR A 44 7.62 1.42 -2.69
CA THR A 44 6.79 2.59 -3.03
C THR A 44 5.98 2.44 -4.32
N ALA A 45 6.54 1.81 -5.37
CA ALA A 45 5.82 1.57 -6.61
C ALA A 45 4.56 0.68 -6.42
N GLY A 46 4.64 -0.35 -5.56
CA GLY A 46 3.45 -1.12 -5.21
C GLY A 46 2.52 -0.36 -4.26
N GLY A 47 3.06 0.53 -3.41
CA GLY A 47 2.26 1.48 -2.64
C GLY A 47 1.37 2.36 -3.53
N VAL A 48 1.93 2.95 -4.59
CA VAL A 48 1.18 3.70 -5.62
C VAL A 48 0.08 2.83 -6.23
N THR A 49 0.42 1.58 -6.59
CA THR A 49 -0.53 0.65 -7.22
C THR A 49 -1.73 0.39 -6.31
N VAL A 50 -1.50 0.11 -5.03
CA VAL A 50 -2.58 -0.13 -4.05
C VAL A 50 -3.39 1.13 -3.79
N ALA A 51 -2.72 2.28 -3.59
CA ALA A 51 -3.38 3.56 -3.33
C ALA A 51 -4.29 3.99 -4.48
N VAL A 52 -3.80 3.93 -5.72
CA VAL A 52 -4.58 4.26 -6.92
C VAL A 52 -5.73 3.27 -7.12
N THR A 53 -5.50 1.97 -6.90
CA THR A 53 -6.58 0.97 -6.97
C THR A 53 -7.70 1.30 -5.98
N LYS A 54 -7.35 1.65 -4.73
CA LYS A 54 -8.31 2.06 -3.70
C LYS A 54 -9.11 3.28 -4.16
N LYS A 55 -8.45 4.34 -4.63
CA LYS A 55 -9.12 5.55 -5.16
C LYS A 55 -10.08 5.21 -6.30
N LEU A 56 -9.66 4.39 -7.26
CA LEU A 56 -10.50 4.00 -8.39
C LEU A 56 -11.71 3.15 -7.95
N ALA A 57 -11.54 2.27 -6.97
CA ALA A 57 -12.65 1.52 -6.36
C ALA A 57 -13.65 2.46 -5.66
N GLU A 58 -13.16 3.41 -4.85
CA GLU A 58 -14.00 4.41 -4.15
C GLU A 58 -14.74 5.35 -5.12
N GLN A 59 -14.14 5.63 -6.28
CA GLN A 59 -14.77 6.37 -7.38
C GLN A 59 -15.78 5.53 -8.19
N GLY A 60 -15.95 4.25 -7.87
CA GLY A 60 -16.84 3.33 -8.59
C GLY A 60 -16.36 2.96 -9.99
N ARG A 61 -15.05 3.08 -10.26
CA ARG A 61 -14.44 2.68 -11.54
C ARG A 61 -14.17 1.19 -11.65
N LEU A 62 -14.06 0.51 -10.50
CA LEU A 62 -13.86 -0.94 -10.39
C LEU A 62 -15.12 -1.55 -9.79
N SER A 63 -15.68 -2.57 -10.45
CA SER A 63 -16.86 -3.27 -9.92
C SER A 63 -16.46 -4.21 -8.78
N PRO A 64 -17.27 -4.35 -7.71
CA PRO A 64 -17.03 -5.34 -6.66
C PRO A 64 -16.98 -6.80 -7.17
N ASP A 65 -17.62 -7.07 -8.31
CA ASP A 65 -17.65 -8.40 -8.94
C ASP A 65 -16.53 -8.60 -9.98
N GLU A 66 -15.72 -7.57 -10.23
CA GLU A 66 -14.61 -7.64 -11.20
C GLU A 66 -13.39 -8.34 -10.58
N THR A 67 -12.70 -9.14 -11.40
CA THR A 67 -11.39 -9.67 -11.02
C THR A 67 -10.30 -8.65 -11.35
N VAL A 68 -9.70 -8.06 -10.32
CA VAL A 68 -8.63 -7.07 -10.46
C VAL A 68 -7.28 -7.71 -10.12
N VAL A 69 -6.28 -7.48 -10.96
CA VAL A 69 -4.90 -7.95 -10.74
C VAL A 69 -3.99 -6.75 -10.51
N LEU A 70 -3.37 -6.68 -9.33
CA LEU A 70 -2.40 -5.64 -8.99
C LEU A 70 -0.98 -6.16 -9.24
N THR A 71 -0.22 -5.45 -10.06
CA THR A 71 1.18 -5.82 -10.33
C THR A 71 2.09 -5.17 -9.29
N ILE A 72 2.55 -5.96 -8.33
CA ILE A 72 3.50 -5.52 -7.31
C ILE A 72 4.93 -5.79 -7.80
N THR A 73 5.57 -4.75 -8.34
CA THR A 73 6.82 -4.87 -9.10
C THR A 73 8.08 -4.96 -8.26
N GLY A 74 8.02 -4.61 -6.97
CA GLY A 74 9.20 -4.58 -6.11
C GLY A 74 8.94 -4.91 -4.64
N ASN A 75 10.00 -5.37 -4.00
CA ASN A 75 9.97 -5.85 -2.62
C ASN A 75 10.25 -4.71 -1.63
N GLY A 76 9.48 -4.65 -0.53
CA GLY A 76 9.59 -3.58 0.46
C GLY A 76 10.95 -3.45 1.15
N LEU A 77 11.78 -4.50 1.16
CA LEU A 77 13.16 -4.43 1.70
C LEU A 77 14.07 -3.46 0.94
N LYS A 78 13.67 -3.00 -0.25
CA LYS A 78 14.41 -1.99 -1.02
C LYS A 78 14.22 -0.56 -0.51
N THR A 79 13.13 -0.30 0.22
CA THR A 79 12.70 1.06 0.62
C THR A 79 12.25 1.07 2.08
N THR A 80 12.99 0.35 2.93
CA THR A 80 12.71 0.31 4.37
C THR A 80 12.71 1.68 5.02
N GLU A 81 13.49 2.61 4.48
CA GLU A 81 13.59 4.01 4.91
C GLU A 81 12.30 4.82 4.67
N ALA A 82 11.44 4.40 3.75
CA ALA A 82 10.15 5.05 3.52
C ALA A 82 9.17 4.80 4.68
N LEU A 83 9.37 3.73 5.44
CA LEU A 83 8.55 3.38 6.59
C LEU A 83 9.29 3.68 7.89
N ALA A 84 8.84 4.71 8.60
CA ALA A 84 9.22 4.88 10.00
C ALA A 84 8.50 3.80 10.84
N ALA A 85 9.25 2.79 11.30
CA ALA A 85 8.74 1.84 12.27
C ALA A 85 8.54 2.54 13.62
N SER A 86 7.38 2.31 14.24
CA SER A 86 7.21 2.68 15.65
C SER A 86 8.14 1.81 16.50
N PRO A 87 8.83 2.39 17.50
CA PRO A 87 9.67 1.60 18.39
C PRO A 87 8.79 0.57 19.13
N PRO A 88 9.32 -0.63 19.40
CA PRO A 88 8.58 -1.62 20.18
C PRO A 88 8.29 -1.09 21.59
N ILE A 89 7.12 -1.43 22.12
CA ILE A 89 6.77 -1.12 23.51
C ILE A 89 7.74 -1.86 24.43
N THR A 90 8.46 -1.10 25.27
CA THR A 90 9.45 -1.66 26.19
C THR A 90 8.81 -1.94 27.56
N ILE A 91 8.94 -3.17 28.04
CA ILE A 91 8.39 -3.64 29.32
C ILE A 91 9.45 -4.30 30.20
N ALA A 92 9.18 -4.42 31.50
CA ALA A 92 9.98 -5.26 32.38
C ALA A 92 9.91 -6.73 31.93
N PRO A 93 10.95 -7.56 32.19
CA PRO A 93 10.97 -8.97 31.79
C PRO A 93 10.04 -9.83 32.68
N LYS A 94 8.73 -9.56 32.62
CA LYS A 94 7.67 -10.18 33.42
C LYS A 94 6.45 -10.43 32.54
N ILE A 95 5.91 -11.64 32.59
CA ILE A 95 4.70 -12.01 31.83
C ILE A 95 3.50 -11.11 32.17
N ALA A 96 3.39 -10.68 33.44
CA ALA A 96 2.32 -9.80 33.90
C ALA A 96 2.28 -8.45 33.15
N GLU A 97 3.43 -7.94 32.66
CA GLU A 97 3.45 -6.71 31.86
C GLU A 97 2.91 -6.94 30.44
N VAL A 98 3.22 -8.09 29.84
CA VAL A 98 2.66 -8.49 28.54
C VAL A 98 1.13 -8.60 28.66
N GLU A 99 0.65 -9.29 29.68
CA GLU A 99 -0.79 -9.46 29.91
C GLU A 99 -1.51 -8.13 30.18
N ARG A 100 -0.84 -7.18 30.84
CA ARG A 100 -1.39 -5.83 31.08
C ARG A 100 -1.62 -5.09 29.77
N LEU A 101 -0.62 -5.08 28.88
CA LEU A 101 -0.75 -4.43 27.58
C LEU A 101 -1.85 -5.07 26.74
N LEU A 102 -1.90 -6.41 26.68
CA LEU A 102 -2.92 -7.11 25.89
C LEU A 102 -4.34 -6.78 26.36
N ARG A 103 -4.55 -6.64 27.69
CA ARG A 103 -5.84 -6.21 28.27
C ARG A 103 -6.17 -4.75 27.96
N GLU A 104 -5.17 -3.88 27.84
CA GLU A 104 -5.30 -2.47 27.49
C GLU A 104 -5.44 -2.25 25.97
N GLY A 105 -5.31 -3.31 25.15
CA GLY A 105 -5.49 -3.29 23.70
C GLY A 105 -4.19 -3.16 22.90
N LEU A 106 -3.06 -3.62 23.44
CA LEU A 106 -1.71 -3.49 22.88
C LEU A 106 -0.88 -4.77 23.02
#